data_AF-A0A9E4RCR2-F1
#
_entry.id   AF-A0A9E4RCR2-F1
#
_cell.length_a   1.000
_cell.length_b   1.000
_cell.length_c   1.000
_cell.angle_alpha   90.00
_cell.angle_beta   90.00
_cell.angle_gamma   90.00
#
_symmetry.space_group_name_H-M   'P 1'
#
loop_
_entity.id
_entity.type
_entity.pdbx_description
1 polymer ?
#
loop_
_entity_poly.entity_id
_entity_poly.type
_entity_poly.pdbx_seq_one_letter_code
_entity_poly.pdbx_strand_id
1 'polypeptide(L)'
;AVSEITESVDGLDAPTFFHEVDNTYYTAGPGSFIADLYDELGADNIAESTGQAFPQMSAEAIIAADPQVIILADEDAGESPETVAARPGWDVISAVQNDRVHIVSPDIISRPGPRLVEALDTLAGFLYPGALN
;
A
#
# COMPACT_ATOMS: atom_id res chain seq x y z
N ALA A 1 -8.79 -15.73 -11.95
CA ALA A 1 -7.48 -15.24 -11.48
C ALA A 1 -7.48 -13.72 -11.40
N VAL A 2 -6.88 -12.94 -12.30
CA VAL A 2 -6.90 -11.46 -12.18
C VAL A 2 -8.32 -10.90 -12.13
N SER A 3 -9.16 -11.23 -13.12
CA SER A 3 -10.56 -10.78 -13.17
C SER A 3 -11.38 -11.21 -11.94
N GLU A 4 -11.05 -12.36 -11.37
CA GLU A 4 -11.76 -12.91 -10.20
C GLU A 4 -11.40 -12.16 -8.93
N ILE A 5 -10.13 -11.78 -8.79
CA ILE A 5 -9.66 -10.93 -7.69
C ILE A 5 -10.31 -9.55 -7.81
N THR A 6 -10.30 -8.93 -8.98
CA THR A 6 -10.85 -7.59 -9.16
C THR A 6 -12.37 -7.56 -9.02
N GLU A 7 -13.09 -8.58 -9.52
CA GLU A 7 -14.52 -8.75 -9.27
C GLU A 7 -14.85 -8.97 -7.79
N SER A 8 -13.94 -9.58 -7.00
CA SER A 8 -14.17 -9.80 -5.56
C SER A 8 -14.12 -8.52 -4.74
N VAL A 9 -13.46 -7.48 -5.24
CA VAL A 9 -13.33 -6.17 -4.58
C VAL A 9 -14.19 -5.09 -5.22
N ASP A 10 -14.85 -5.39 -6.34
CA ASP A 10 -15.72 -4.45 -7.06
C ASP A 10 -16.90 -3.99 -6.19
N GLY A 11 -17.15 -2.68 -6.18
CA GLY A 11 -18.20 -2.05 -5.39
C GLY A 11 -17.95 -1.97 -3.87
N LEU A 12 -16.79 -2.41 -3.38
CA LEU A 12 -16.35 -2.12 -2.01
C LEU A 12 -15.86 -0.68 -1.88
N ASP A 13 -15.86 -0.14 -0.65
CA ASP A 13 -15.30 1.19 -0.38
C ASP A 13 -13.79 1.19 -0.61
N ALA A 14 -13.31 2.07 -1.47
CA ALA A 14 -11.90 2.23 -1.81
C ALA A 14 -11.06 2.65 -0.58
N PRO A 15 -10.14 1.81 -0.09
CA PRO A 15 -9.27 2.19 1.00
C PRO A 15 -8.15 3.10 0.52
N THR A 16 -7.81 4.13 1.29
CA THR A 16 -6.59 4.90 1.03
C THR A 16 -5.35 4.11 1.46
N PHE A 17 -4.28 4.16 0.67
CA PHE A 17 -3.05 3.44 0.98
C PHE A 17 -1.79 4.30 0.92
N PHE A 18 -0.79 3.92 1.70
CA PHE A 18 0.59 4.36 1.57
C PHE A 18 1.50 3.15 1.33
N HIS A 19 2.23 3.16 0.22
CA HIS A 19 3.14 2.09 -0.16
C HIS A 19 4.59 2.50 0.10
N GLU A 20 5.13 2.17 1.27
CA GLU A 20 6.46 2.57 1.68
C GLU A 20 7.52 1.70 0.97
N VAL A 21 8.24 2.30 0.04
CA VAL A 21 9.35 1.67 -0.69
C VAL A 21 10.58 1.55 0.21
N ASP A 22 10.82 2.58 1.03
CA ASP A 22 11.88 2.59 2.03
C ASP A 22 11.55 3.49 3.23
N ASN A 23 12.36 3.41 4.29
CA ASN A 23 12.19 4.21 5.51
C ASN A 23 12.51 5.72 5.35
N THR A 24 12.75 6.18 4.12
CA THR A 24 12.87 7.60 3.78
C THR A 24 11.61 8.15 3.11
N TYR A 25 10.53 7.35 3.11
CA TYR A 25 9.18 7.71 2.64
C TYR A 25 9.07 7.93 1.14
N TYR A 26 9.91 7.27 0.35
CA TYR A 26 9.58 7.04 -1.04
C TYR A 26 8.35 6.12 -1.14
N THR A 27 7.42 6.46 -2.03
CA THR A 27 6.19 5.68 -2.24
C THR A 27 5.91 5.41 -3.70
N ALA A 28 5.09 4.40 -3.98
CA ALA A 28 4.53 4.21 -5.30
C ALA A 28 3.49 5.30 -5.59
N GLY A 29 3.76 6.15 -6.57
CA GLY A 29 2.86 7.19 -7.08
C GLY A 29 2.37 6.87 -8.50
N PRO A 30 1.55 7.75 -9.11
CA PRO A 30 0.92 7.50 -10.40
C PRO A 30 1.93 7.24 -11.51
N GLY A 31 1.61 6.30 -12.39
CA GLY A 31 2.48 5.87 -13.49
C GLY A 31 3.63 4.94 -13.08
N SER A 32 3.66 4.50 -11.82
CA SER A 32 4.48 3.35 -11.41
C SER A 32 3.70 2.06 -11.60
N PHE A 33 4.39 0.97 -11.96
CA PHE A 33 3.78 -0.36 -12.03
C PHE A 33 3.13 -0.78 -10.71
N ILE A 34 3.72 -0.37 -9.58
CA ILE A 34 3.18 -0.68 -8.26
C ILE A 34 1.84 0.03 -8.05
N ALA A 35 1.72 1.31 -8.41
CA ALA A 35 0.45 2.03 -8.34
C ALA A 35 -0.62 1.39 -9.25
N ASP A 36 -0.25 0.94 -10.45
CA ASP A 36 -1.19 0.26 -11.36
C ASP A 36 -1.83 -0.99 -10.71
N LEU A 37 -1.13 -1.68 -9.79
CA LEU A 37 -1.70 -2.81 -9.04
C LEU A 37 -2.79 -2.38 -8.06
N TYR A 38 -2.62 -1.23 -7.40
CA TYR A 38 -3.61 -0.69 -6.48
C TYR A 38 -4.82 -0.12 -7.24
N ASP A 39 -4.58 0.51 -8.39
CA ASP A 39 -5.63 1.02 -9.27
C ASP A 39 -6.52 -0.12 -9.78
N GLU A 40 -5.93 -1.26 -10.17
CA GLU A 40 -6.65 -2.47 -10.57
C GLU A 40 -7.53 -3.04 -9.44
N LEU A 41 -7.16 -2.76 -8.18
CA LEU A 41 -7.91 -3.13 -6.98
C LEU A 41 -8.83 -2.01 -6.47
N GLY A 42 -8.91 -0.88 -7.17
CA GLY A 42 -9.76 0.27 -6.82
C GLY A 42 -9.36 0.97 -5.51
N ALA A 43 -8.10 0.88 -5.08
CA ALA A 43 -7.61 1.56 -3.87
C ALA A 43 -7.10 2.98 -4.17
N ASP A 44 -7.27 3.90 -3.22
CA ASP A 44 -6.94 5.31 -3.40
C ASP A 44 -5.50 5.64 -2.96
N ASN A 45 -4.67 6.13 -3.87
CA ASN A 45 -3.28 6.46 -3.60
C ASN A 45 -3.12 7.84 -2.92
N ILE A 46 -2.55 7.91 -1.70
CA ILE A 46 -2.30 9.20 -1.05
C ILE A 46 -1.27 10.09 -1.77
N ALA A 47 -0.48 9.50 -2.67
CA ALA A 47 0.53 10.17 -3.47
C ALA A 47 0.04 10.57 -4.88
N GLU A 48 -1.24 10.37 -5.21
CA GLU A 48 -1.80 10.61 -6.54
C GLU A 48 -1.51 12.03 -7.05
N SER A 49 -1.70 13.04 -6.20
CA SER A 49 -1.49 14.44 -6.55
C SER A 49 -0.04 14.83 -6.84
N THR A 50 0.94 13.98 -6.54
CA THR A 50 2.37 14.25 -6.77
C THR A 50 2.73 14.19 -8.25
N GLY A 51 1.98 13.43 -9.06
CA GLY A 51 2.23 13.22 -10.48
C GLY A 51 3.57 12.52 -10.79
N GLN A 52 4.21 11.90 -9.81
CA GLN A 52 5.50 11.22 -9.94
C GLN A 52 5.33 9.73 -9.67
N ALA A 53 6.10 8.89 -10.37
CA ALA A 53 6.05 7.44 -10.16
C ALA A 53 6.60 7.04 -8.78
N PHE A 54 7.62 7.74 -8.28
CA PHE A 54 8.23 7.47 -6.97
C PHE A 54 8.55 8.78 -6.22
N PRO A 55 7.53 9.52 -5.76
CA PRO A 55 7.73 10.72 -4.96
C PRO A 55 8.25 10.34 -3.57
N GLN A 56 9.02 11.25 -2.97
CA GLN A 56 9.28 11.23 -1.54
C GLN A 56 8.25 12.11 -0.83
N MET A 57 7.49 11.55 0.12
CA MET A 57 6.56 12.31 0.95
C MET A 57 7.22 12.74 2.26
N SER A 58 6.71 13.79 2.91
CA SER A 58 7.11 14.10 4.29
C SER A 58 6.28 13.30 5.27
N ALA A 59 6.81 13.06 6.47
CA ALA A 59 6.06 12.40 7.55
C ALA A 59 4.74 13.15 7.85
N GLU A 60 4.77 14.48 7.88
CA GLU A 60 3.59 15.30 8.12
C GLU A 60 2.56 15.18 7.01
N ALA A 61 2.99 15.06 5.75
CA ALA A 61 2.10 14.86 4.62
C ALA A 61 1.41 13.49 4.69
N ILE A 62 2.13 12.44 5.10
CA ILE A 62 1.57 11.09 5.29
C ILE A 62 0.56 11.09 6.45
N ILE A 63 0.92 11.69 7.59
CA ILE A 63 0.03 11.83 8.75
C ILE A 63 -1.25 12.60 8.35
N ALA A 64 -1.11 13.69 7.59
CA ALA A 64 -2.25 14.50 7.16
C ALA A 64 -3.14 13.80 6.12
N ALA A 65 -2.56 12.95 5.27
CA ALA A 65 -3.31 12.16 4.31
C ALA A 65 -4.07 10.99 4.96
N ASP A 66 -3.66 10.57 6.15
CA ASP A 66 -4.31 9.54 6.97
C ASP A 66 -4.61 8.24 6.19
N PRO A 67 -3.58 7.52 5.70
CA PRO A 67 -3.79 6.28 4.97
C PRO A 67 -4.51 5.24 5.85
N GLN A 68 -5.48 4.54 5.26
CA GLN A 68 -6.20 3.44 5.91
C GLN A 68 -5.40 2.13 5.89
N VAL A 69 -4.44 1.99 4.99
CA VAL A 69 -3.52 0.84 4.90
C VAL A 69 -2.09 1.32 4.64
N ILE A 70 -1.12 0.78 5.37
CA ILE A 70 0.30 0.98 5.09
C ILE A 70 0.90 -0.35 4.63
N ILE A 71 1.60 -0.33 3.50
CA ILE A 71 2.29 -1.49 2.94
C ILE A 71 3.79 -1.19 2.96
N LEU A 72 4.54 -1.96 3.73
CA LEU A 72 6.00 -1.89 3.85
C LEU A 72 6.62 -2.85 2.85
N ALA A 73 7.30 -2.32 1.84
CA ALA A 73 7.97 -3.09 0.80
C ALA A 73 9.49 -3.11 0.93
N ASP A 74 9.99 -2.66 2.08
CA ASP A 74 11.41 -2.57 2.36
C ASP A 74 11.91 -3.83 3.09
N GLU A 75 12.47 -4.77 2.30
CA GLU A 75 13.10 -5.98 2.84
C GLU A 75 14.40 -5.66 3.63
N ASP A 76 15.05 -4.52 3.38
CA ASP A 76 16.40 -4.22 3.86
C ASP A 76 16.44 -3.23 5.05
N ALA A 77 15.47 -2.30 5.18
CA ALA A 77 15.43 -1.38 6.32
C ALA A 77 14.90 -2.00 7.62
N GLY A 78 14.22 -3.15 7.54
CA GLY A 78 13.70 -3.85 8.71
C GLY A 78 12.55 -3.12 9.42
N GLU A 79 11.79 -2.32 8.69
CA GLU A 79 10.57 -1.72 9.21
C GLU A 79 9.50 -2.79 9.47
N SER A 80 8.76 -2.61 10.55
CA SER A 80 7.69 -3.49 10.99
C SER A 80 6.50 -2.66 11.48
N PRO A 81 5.32 -3.27 11.68
CA PRO A 81 4.19 -2.58 12.29
C PRO A 81 4.56 -1.88 13.60
N GLU A 82 5.43 -2.49 14.41
CA GLU A 82 5.89 -1.92 15.68
C GLU A 82 6.84 -0.72 15.48
N THR A 83 7.75 -0.75 14.50
CA THR A 83 8.64 0.39 14.25
C THR A 83 7.86 1.55 13.65
N VAL A 84 6.91 1.28 12.76
CA VAL A 84 5.99 2.26 12.16
C VAL A 84 5.13 2.92 13.23
N ALA A 85 4.55 2.14 14.14
CA ALA A 85 3.76 2.67 15.25
C ALA A 85 4.58 3.52 16.24
N ALA A 86 5.89 3.28 16.32
CA ALA A 86 6.81 4.07 17.14
C ALA A 86 7.28 5.38 16.48
N ARG A 87 6.94 5.62 15.20
CA ARG A 87 7.31 6.86 14.51
C ARG A 87 6.62 8.06 15.16
N PRO A 88 7.32 9.19 15.37
CA PRO A 88 6.74 10.35 16.02
C PRO A 88 5.46 10.85 15.32
N GLY A 89 4.35 10.84 16.06
CA GLY A 89 3.04 11.34 15.58
C GLY A 89 2.27 10.39 14.66
N TRP A 90 2.75 9.16 14.44
CA TRP A 90 2.05 8.18 13.59
C TRP A 90 0.95 7.42 14.35
N ASP A 91 0.85 7.58 15.67
CA ASP A 91 -0.20 7.00 16.52
C ASP A 91 -1.62 7.48 16.18
N VAL A 92 -1.74 8.55 15.39
CA VAL A 92 -3.02 9.10 14.91
C VAL A 92 -3.45 8.55 13.56
N ILE A 93 -2.56 7.86 12.82
CA ILE A 93 -2.85 7.35 11.49
C ILE A 93 -3.80 6.15 11.60
N SER A 94 -4.85 6.16 10.79
CA SER A 94 -5.89 5.12 10.71
C SER A 94 -5.30 3.73 10.51
N ALA A 95 -4.33 3.55 9.61
CA ALA A 95 -3.64 2.27 9.43
C ALA A 95 -2.97 1.77 10.72
N VAL A 96 -2.33 2.65 11.49
CA VAL A 96 -1.64 2.29 12.74
C VAL A 96 -2.66 1.95 13.83
N GLN A 97 -3.73 2.73 13.98
CA GLN A 97 -4.75 2.52 15.00
C GLN A 97 -5.56 1.24 14.81
N ASN A 98 -5.64 0.74 13.57
CA ASN A 98 -6.45 -0.42 13.20
C ASN A 98 -5.60 -1.66 12.86
N ASP A 99 -4.31 -1.66 13.21
CA ASP A 99 -3.38 -2.76 12.92
C ASP A 99 -3.32 -3.14 11.42
N ARG A 100 -3.44 -2.15 10.53
CA ARG A 100 -3.41 -2.29 9.05
C ARG A 100 -2.08 -1.85 8.45
N VAL A 101 -0.99 -2.24 9.11
CA VAL A 101 0.38 -2.11 8.61
C VAL A 101 0.85 -3.49 8.21
N HIS A 102 1.15 -3.68 6.92
CA HIS A 102 1.48 -4.98 6.35
C HIS A 102 2.86 -4.95 5.73
N ILE A 103 3.59 -6.06 5.84
CA ILE A 103 4.87 -6.25 5.16
C ILE A 103 4.62 -7.08 3.90
N VAL A 104 5.21 -6.68 2.79
CA VAL A 104 5.18 -7.43 1.54
C VAL A 104 6.59 -7.56 0.98
N SER A 105 6.90 -8.73 0.44
CA SER A 105 8.18 -8.93 -0.23
C SER A 105 8.20 -8.15 -1.55
N PRO A 106 9.21 -7.29 -1.80
CA PRO A 106 9.38 -6.59 -3.07
C PRO A 106 9.55 -7.56 -4.26
N ASP A 107 10.00 -8.79 -4.03
CA ASP A 107 10.05 -9.83 -5.07
C ASP A 107 8.66 -10.26 -5.57
N ILE A 108 7.58 -9.99 -4.81
CA ILE A 108 6.19 -10.22 -5.24
C ILE A 108 5.69 -9.02 -6.05
N ILE A 109 5.89 -7.80 -5.54
CA ILE A 109 5.13 -6.63 -5.99
C ILE A 109 5.89 -5.65 -6.89
N SER A 110 7.23 -5.68 -6.90
CA SER A 110 8.03 -4.62 -7.54
C SER A 110 8.42 -4.95 -8.99
N ARG A 111 8.03 -6.13 -9.51
CA ARG A 111 8.43 -6.60 -10.84
C ARG A 111 7.22 -7.06 -11.67
N PRO A 112 6.99 -6.47 -12.86
CA PRO A 112 5.99 -7.01 -13.79
C PRO A 112 6.41 -8.41 -14.25
N GLY A 113 5.50 -9.37 -14.20
CA GLY A 113 5.82 -10.75 -14.57
C GLY A 113 4.84 -11.81 -14.09
N PRO A 114 5.26 -13.08 -14.02
CA PRO A 114 4.37 -14.22 -13.76
C PRO A 114 3.71 -14.20 -12.37
N ARG A 115 4.24 -13.41 -11.43
CA ARG A 115 3.71 -13.25 -10.07
C ARG A 115 2.63 -12.16 -9.95
N LEU A 116 2.18 -11.56 -11.06
CA LEU A 116 1.15 -10.52 -11.04
C LEU A 116 -0.11 -10.95 -10.26
N VAL A 117 -0.56 -12.20 -10.48
CA VAL A 117 -1.73 -12.74 -9.77
C VAL A 117 -1.46 -12.83 -8.26
N GLU A 118 -0.27 -13.29 -7.86
CA GLU A 118 0.14 -13.38 -6.45
C GLU A 118 0.23 -11.99 -5.81
N ALA A 119 0.73 -10.99 -6.55
CA ALA A 119 0.79 -9.61 -6.10
C ALA A 119 -0.60 -9.02 -5.86
N LEU A 120 -1.51 -9.15 -6.83
CA LEU A 120 -2.88 -8.66 -6.71
C LEU A 120 -3.65 -9.38 -5.60
N ASP A 121 -3.51 -10.70 -5.46
CA ASP A 121 -4.15 -11.48 -4.40
C ASP A 121 -3.67 -11.04 -3.01
N THR A 122 -2.34 -10.87 -2.85
CA THR A 122 -1.73 -10.41 -1.61
C THR A 122 -2.21 -9.00 -1.24
N LEU A 123 -2.18 -8.06 -2.20
CA LEU A 123 -2.62 -6.68 -1.97
C LEU A 123 -4.12 -6.60 -1.68
N ALA A 124 -4.95 -7.36 -2.42
CA ALA A 124 -6.39 -7.42 -2.17
C ALA A 124 -6.70 -7.91 -0.75
N GLY A 125 -5.96 -8.91 -0.25
CA GLY A 125 -6.08 -9.39 1.12
C GLY A 125 -5.75 -8.33 2.18
N PHE A 126 -4.80 -7.44 1.92
CA PHE A 126 -4.45 -6.34 2.82
C PHE A 126 -5.46 -5.18 2.75
N LEU A 127 -5.89 -4.83 1.54
CA LEU A 127 -6.79 -3.70 1.26
C LEU A 127 -8.23 -4.00 1.67
N TYR A 128 -8.70 -5.24 1.48
CA TYR A 128 -10.09 -5.64 1.66
C TYR A 128 -10.18 -6.93 2.50
N PRO A 129 -9.95 -6.85 3.83
CA PRO A 129 -10.01 -8.02 4.69
C PRO A 129 -11.38 -8.70 4.62
N GLY A 130 -11.39 -9.97 4.16
CA GLY A 130 -12.59 -10.80 4.05
C GLY A 130 -13.30 -10.78 2.68
N ALA A 131 -12.79 -10.05 1.68
CA ALA A 131 -13.31 -10.07 0.31
C ALA A 131 -12.96 -11.37 -0.45
N LEU A 132 -11.79 -11.95 -0.16
CA LEU A 132 -11.35 -13.21 -0.73
C LEU A 132 -11.83 -14.38 0.16
N ASN A 133 -12.86 -15.12 -0.28
CA ASN A 133 -13.32 -16.38 0.32
C ASN A 133 -13.32 -17.52 -0.70
#